data_AF-A0A510IW04-F1
#
_entry.id   AF-A0A510IW04-F1
#
_cell.length_a   1.000
_cell.length_b   1.000
_cell.length_c   1.000
_cell.angle_alpha   90.00
_cell.angle_beta   90.00
_cell.angle_gamma   90.00
#
_symmetry.space_group_name_H-M   'P 1'
#
loop_
_entity.id
_entity.type
_entity.pdbx_description
1 polymer ?
#
loop_
_entity_poly.entity_id
_entity_poly.type
_entity_poly.pdbx_seq_one_letter_code
_entity_poly.pdbx_strand_id
1 'polypeptide(L)'
;MYIKSLWLDNQQETKQLLSSLDKYLSGFTQLPELIYIVSAGEVNVLLEQRVVEFVAQLEESGHTIHFLGSACTSFHAAILSYSKRTESDALIVNLEVGKLRQQECLDSLGIGIKPGQDGLNVTTGVAVTWISRNYHDQSICQISSCDILSQAPSLSGAHDLVKSLKRIMSTDFSELSRIVSFNIESRWAKGLLKGFSVTEKADWLPSIEENGLHYLSIKPLAEIRKYFVGRNFKNLWLITLGGGGRAGCLKVVSPTADQGKLLSRLVHTETLSLEDAYSDFSEAQHIGDTLGQDYLPHVREALRYPKRKYRGRHNQIFHWVLNSGSWRSLLENQGAKHG
;
A
#
# COMPACT_ATOMS: atom_id res chain seq x y z
N MET A 1 -12.26 9.57 -10.78
CA MET A 1 -11.19 8.57 -10.97
C MET A 1 -11.83 7.21 -10.87
N TYR A 2 -11.57 6.34 -11.83
CA TYR A 2 -12.24 5.05 -12.00
C TYR A 2 -11.23 3.92 -11.96
N ILE A 3 -11.60 2.79 -11.38
CA ILE A 3 -10.86 1.53 -11.52
C ILE A 3 -11.45 0.82 -12.73
N LYS A 4 -10.71 0.77 -13.84
CA LYS A 4 -11.12 0.07 -15.07
C LYS A 4 -10.95 -1.43 -14.95
N SER A 5 -9.87 -1.85 -14.29
CA SER A 5 -9.54 -3.26 -14.11
C SER A 5 -8.84 -3.46 -12.77
N LEU A 6 -9.11 -4.60 -12.15
CA LEU A 6 -8.54 -5.02 -10.89
C LEU A 6 -8.26 -6.52 -10.94
N TRP A 7 -6.99 -6.87 -10.81
CA TRP A 7 -6.54 -8.25 -10.71
C TRP A 7 -5.65 -8.42 -9.47
N LEU A 8 -5.72 -9.61 -8.87
CA LEU A 8 -4.98 -9.95 -7.67
C LEU A 8 -4.74 -11.45 -7.59
N ASP A 9 -3.52 -11.81 -7.21
CA ASP A 9 -3.10 -13.16 -6.83
C ASP A 9 -2.31 -13.10 -5.51
N ASN A 10 -2.61 -14.02 -4.60
CA ASN A 10 -2.01 -14.13 -3.27
C ASN A 10 -1.87 -15.59 -2.79
N GLN A 11 -1.94 -16.56 -3.70
CA GLN A 11 -1.97 -17.99 -3.34
C GLN A 11 -0.64 -18.71 -3.60
N GLN A 12 0.38 -18.00 -4.08
CA GLN A 12 1.61 -18.60 -4.60
C GLN A 12 2.86 -17.96 -3.96
N GLU A 13 4.02 -18.56 -4.18
CA GLU A 13 5.31 -17.98 -3.76
C GLU A 13 5.78 -16.88 -4.74
N THR A 14 6.81 -16.12 -4.36
CA THR A 14 7.32 -14.96 -5.11
C THR A 14 7.49 -15.23 -6.61
N LYS A 15 8.11 -16.36 -7.00
CA LYS A 15 8.38 -16.66 -8.42
C LYS A 15 7.10 -16.77 -9.23
N GLN A 16 6.15 -17.53 -8.71
CA GLN A 16 4.91 -17.86 -9.38
C GLN A 16 3.96 -16.67 -9.37
N LEU A 17 3.98 -15.85 -8.30
CA LEU A 17 3.26 -14.58 -8.27
C LEU A 17 3.75 -13.62 -9.36
N LEU A 18 5.07 -13.43 -9.50
CA LEU A 18 5.64 -12.56 -10.55
C LEU A 18 5.37 -13.13 -11.95
N SER A 19 5.45 -14.44 -12.15
CA SER A 19 5.09 -15.06 -13.43
C SER A 19 3.60 -14.93 -13.75
N SER A 20 2.72 -15.02 -12.76
CA SER A 20 1.27 -14.83 -12.95
C SER A 20 0.94 -13.37 -13.25
N LEU A 21 1.66 -12.43 -12.62
CA LEU A 21 1.59 -11.01 -12.91
C LEU A 21 2.02 -10.71 -14.35
N ASP A 22 3.18 -11.19 -14.77
CA ASP A 22 3.69 -11.02 -16.13
C ASP A 22 2.71 -11.56 -17.17
N LYS A 23 2.22 -12.78 -16.97
CA LYS A 23 1.19 -13.40 -17.81
C LYS A 23 -0.11 -12.59 -17.87
N TYR A 24 -0.52 -11.98 -16.75
CA TYR A 24 -1.70 -11.12 -16.73
C TYR A 24 -1.47 -9.84 -17.54
N LEU A 25 -0.31 -9.20 -17.39
CA LEU A 25 0.06 -7.98 -18.10
C LEU A 25 0.27 -8.21 -19.60
N SER A 26 0.84 -9.35 -20.00
CA SER A 26 1.01 -9.72 -21.42
C SER A 26 -0.32 -9.94 -22.15
N GLY A 27 -1.43 -10.06 -21.42
CA GLY A 27 -2.78 -10.16 -21.99
C GLY A 27 -3.32 -8.84 -22.54
N PHE A 28 -2.66 -7.70 -22.26
CA PHE A 28 -3.05 -6.39 -22.77
C PHE A 28 -2.25 -6.03 -24.03
N THR A 29 -2.93 -5.51 -25.04
CA THR A 29 -2.28 -5.01 -26.27
C THR A 29 -1.42 -3.78 -26.03
N GLN A 30 -1.81 -2.95 -25.06
CA GLN A 30 -1.09 -1.75 -24.66
C GLN A 30 -1.36 -1.49 -23.16
N LEU A 31 -0.28 -1.28 -22.41
CA LEU A 31 -0.34 -0.83 -21.02
C LEU A 31 -0.26 0.71 -20.96
N PRO A 32 -0.77 1.34 -19.89
CA PRO A 32 -0.56 2.76 -19.65
C PRO A 32 0.94 3.11 -19.64
N GLU A 33 1.29 4.28 -20.18
CA GLU A 33 2.67 4.80 -20.13
C GLU A 33 3.14 4.98 -18.67
N LEU A 34 2.25 5.44 -17.80
CA LEU A 34 2.51 5.68 -16.39
C LEU A 34 2.22 4.43 -15.54
N ILE A 35 3.25 3.92 -14.87
CA ILE A 35 3.15 2.79 -13.93
C ILE A 35 3.66 3.20 -12.55
N TYR A 36 2.84 2.96 -11.54
CA TYR A 36 3.22 3.03 -10.13
C TYR A 36 3.54 1.65 -9.60
N ILE A 37 4.73 1.49 -9.03
CA ILE A 37 5.08 0.31 -8.24
C ILE A 37 4.97 0.69 -6.76
N VAL A 38 4.28 -0.13 -5.99
CA VAL A 38 4.06 0.12 -4.57
C VAL A 38 4.26 -1.14 -3.73
N SER A 39 4.78 -0.96 -2.51
CA SER A 39 4.90 -2.02 -1.50
C SER A 39 4.74 -1.43 -0.09
N ALA A 40 4.26 -2.24 0.85
CA ALA A 40 4.26 -1.87 2.27
C ALA A 40 5.65 -2.03 2.91
N GLY A 41 6.47 -2.92 2.35
CA GLY A 41 7.88 -3.12 2.71
C GLY A 41 8.81 -2.01 2.21
N GLU A 42 8.29 -0.95 1.57
CA GLU A 42 9.09 0.09 0.92
C GLU A 42 10.12 -0.54 -0.04
N VAL A 43 11.34 -0.01 -0.07
CA VAL A 43 12.44 -0.47 -0.93
C VAL A 43 12.91 -1.89 -0.59
N ASN A 44 12.58 -2.43 0.59
CA ASN A 44 12.98 -3.78 1.00
C ASN A 44 12.51 -4.88 0.02
N VAL A 45 11.38 -4.65 -0.67
CA VAL A 45 10.87 -5.59 -1.70
C VAL A 45 11.84 -5.74 -2.88
N LEU A 46 12.69 -4.74 -3.14
CA LEU A 46 13.67 -4.77 -4.24
C LEU A 46 14.90 -5.62 -3.92
N LEU A 47 15.09 -6.05 -2.67
CA LEU A 47 16.12 -7.05 -2.36
C LEU A 47 15.80 -8.43 -2.99
N GLU A 48 14.56 -8.64 -3.44
CA GLU A 48 14.21 -9.77 -4.29
C GLU A 48 14.61 -9.45 -5.74
N GLN A 49 15.71 -10.04 -6.20
CA GLN A 49 16.28 -9.80 -7.55
C GLN A 49 15.22 -9.84 -8.67
N ARG A 50 14.30 -10.81 -8.60
CA ARG A 50 13.22 -10.97 -9.60
C ARG A 50 12.25 -9.81 -9.66
N VAL A 51 12.06 -9.10 -8.55
CA VAL A 51 11.25 -7.88 -8.53
C VAL A 51 11.95 -6.79 -9.34
N VAL A 52 13.25 -6.61 -9.15
CA VAL A 52 14.03 -5.61 -9.91
C VAL A 52 14.06 -5.97 -11.39
N GLU A 53 14.25 -7.26 -11.73
CA GLU A 53 14.19 -7.75 -13.11
C GLU A 53 12.83 -7.43 -13.77
N PHE A 54 11.73 -7.71 -13.07
CA PHE A 54 10.38 -7.40 -13.55
C PHE A 54 10.19 -5.89 -13.78
N VAL A 55 10.61 -5.06 -12.82
CA VAL A 55 10.46 -3.60 -12.95
C VAL A 55 11.33 -3.03 -14.08
N ALA A 56 12.56 -3.53 -14.23
CA ALA A 56 13.46 -3.15 -15.32
C ALA A 56 12.89 -3.52 -16.70
N GLN A 57 12.25 -4.68 -16.84
CA GLN A 57 11.58 -5.07 -18.08
C GLN A 57 10.44 -4.12 -18.46
N LEU A 58 9.67 -3.63 -17.48
CA LEU A 58 8.64 -2.62 -17.73
C LEU A 58 9.25 -1.30 -18.19
N GLU A 59 10.31 -0.82 -17.54
CA GLU A 59 11.02 0.39 -17.95
C GLU A 59 11.58 0.26 -19.39
N GLU A 60 12.24 -0.85 -19.70
CA GLU A 60 12.81 -1.13 -21.02
C GLU A 60 11.77 -1.25 -22.12
N SER A 61 10.53 -1.59 -21.76
CA SER A 61 9.38 -1.59 -22.67
C SER A 61 8.82 -0.17 -22.91
N GLY A 62 9.44 0.86 -22.35
CA GLY A 62 9.11 2.27 -22.57
C GLY A 62 8.14 2.87 -21.56
N HIS A 63 7.92 2.21 -20.42
CA HIS A 63 7.03 2.72 -19.38
C HIS A 63 7.75 3.68 -18.41
N THR A 64 7.07 4.75 -18.01
CA THR A 64 7.52 5.63 -16.93
C THR A 64 7.14 5.01 -15.59
N ILE A 65 8.15 4.60 -14.83
CA ILE A 65 7.96 3.92 -13.55
C ILE A 65 8.15 4.88 -12.37
N HIS A 66 7.19 4.87 -11.44
CA HIS A 66 7.30 5.58 -10.15
C HIS A 66 7.18 4.61 -8.98
N PHE A 67 8.21 4.55 -8.12
CA PHE A 67 8.17 3.75 -6.90
C PHE A 67 7.69 4.58 -5.71
N LEU A 68 6.48 4.29 -5.24
CA LEU A 68 5.81 5.06 -4.21
C LEU A 68 5.43 4.21 -3.00
N GLY A 69 5.30 4.85 -1.84
CA GLY A 69 4.85 4.14 -0.66
C GLY A 69 4.40 5.01 0.50
N SER A 70 3.64 4.38 1.39
CA SER A 70 3.27 4.89 2.71
C SER A 70 2.83 3.73 3.59
N ALA A 71 3.75 2.83 3.91
CA ALA A 71 3.47 1.57 4.63
C ALA A 71 2.34 0.75 3.97
N CYS A 72 1.47 0.10 4.75
CA CYS A 72 0.31 -0.63 4.23
C CYS A 72 -0.73 0.26 3.51
N THR A 73 -0.56 1.58 3.52
CA THR A 73 -1.40 2.52 2.75
C THR A 73 -0.82 2.86 1.37
N SER A 74 0.20 2.15 0.87
CA SER A 74 0.86 2.50 -0.39
C SER A 74 -0.06 2.53 -1.63
N PHE A 75 -1.14 1.73 -1.68
CA PHE A 75 -2.16 1.89 -2.74
C PHE A 75 -2.83 3.28 -2.71
N HIS A 76 -3.11 3.81 -1.51
CA HIS A 76 -3.64 5.16 -1.34
C HIS A 76 -2.62 6.21 -1.78
N ALA A 77 -1.33 5.98 -1.51
CA ALA A 77 -0.26 6.87 -1.93
C ALA A 77 -0.19 6.98 -3.46
N ALA A 78 -0.35 5.87 -4.19
CA ALA A 78 -0.42 5.89 -5.65
C ALA A 78 -1.65 6.64 -6.17
N ILE A 79 -2.84 6.44 -5.58
CA ILE A 79 -4.04 7.23 -5.93
C ILE A 79 -3.82 8.73 -5.70
N LEU A 80 -3.26 9.10 -4.55
CA LEU A 80 -2.98 10.50 -4.19
C LEU A 80 -1.96 11.11 -5.14
N SER A 81 -0.89 10.40 -5.48
CA SER A 81 0.11 10.84 -6.46
C SER A 81 -0.51 11.02 -7.84
N TYR A 82 -1.24 10.03 -8.31
CA TYR A 82 -1.94 10.09 -9.59
C TYR A 82 -2.95 11.23 -9.64
N SER A 83 -3.63 11.58 -8.54
CA SER A 83 -4.57 12.71 -8.51
C SER A 83 -3.95 14.04 -8.96
N LYS A 84 -2.62 14.20 -8.85
CA LYS A 84 -1.85 15.39 -9.25
C LYS A 84 -1.31 15.34 -10.68
N ARG A 85 -1.45 14.21 -11.35
CA ARG A 85 -0.99 13.98 -12.72
C ARG A 85 -1.97 14.47 -13.78
N THR A 86 -1.56 14.47 -15.04
CA THR A 86 -2.42 14.84 -16.19
C THR A 86 -2.75 13.63 -17.07
N GLU A 87 -1.96 12.57 -16.95
CA GLU A 87 -2.08 11.30 -17.65
C GLU A 87 -3.50 10.72 -17.47
N SER A 88 -4.10 10.28 -18.58
CA SER A 88 -5.49 9.81 -18.64
C SER A 88 -5.69 8.47 -17.93
N ASP A 89 -4.66 7.64 -17.94
CA ASP A 89 -4.63 6.30 -17.38
C ASP A 89 -3.32 6.07 -16.64
N ALA A 90 -3.34 5.22 -15.62
CA ALA A 90 -2.15 4.70 -14.98
C ALA A 90 -2.36 3.26 -14.52
N LEU A 91 -1.27 2.50 -14.45
CA LEU A 91 -1.26 1.18 -13.82
C LEU A 91 -0.68 1.31 -12.41
N ILE A 92 -1.32 0.72 -11.41
CA ILE A 92 -0.73 0.54 -10.07
C ILE A 92 -0.46 -0.94 -9.88
N VAL A 93 0.80 -1.28 -9.62
CA VAL A 93 1.25 -2.63 -9.32
C VAL A 93 1.67 -2.69 -7.85
N ASN A 94 0.91 -3.41 -7.05
CA ASN A 94 1.27 -3.72 -5.67
C ASN A 94 2.13 -4.99 -5.65
N LEU A 95 3.36 -4.88 -5.16
CA LEU A 95 4.28 -5.99 -5.02
C LEU A 95 4.50 -6.28 -3.53
N GLU A 96 3.82 -7.31 -3.02
CA GLU A 96 3.95 -7.77 -1.64
C GLU A 96 4.50 -9.19 -1.65
N VAL A 97 5.71 -9.35 -2.18
CA VAL A 97 6.41 -10.63 -2.30
C VAL A 97 7.55 -10.72 -1.28
N GLY A 98 8.18 -11.89 -1.17
CA GLY A 98 9.27 -12.11 -0.21
C GLY A 98 8.75 -12.15 1.23
N LYS A 99 7.96 -13.18 1.57
CA LYS A 99 7.23 -13.28 2.85
C LYS A 99 8.12 -13.00 4.07
N LEU A 100 9.30 -13.61 4.13
CA LEU A 100 10.22 -13.47 5.26
C LEU A 100 10.65 -12.01 5.45
N ARG A 101 11.06 -11.32 4.38
CA ARG A 101 11.50 -9.92 4.41
C ARG A 101 10.40 -8.97 4.86
N GLN A 102 9.19 -9.18 4.33
CA GLN A 102 8.02 -8.40 4.74
C GLN A 102 7.66 -8.66 6.20
N GLN A 103 7.80 -9.91 6.66
CA GLN A 103 7.57 -10.27 8.05
C GLN A 103 8.60 -9.61 8.98
N GLU A 104 9.87 -9.54 8.58
CA GLU A 104 10.92 -8.84 9.32
C GLU A 104 10.59 -7.36 9.50
N CYS A 105 9.99 -6.69 8.50
CA CYS A 105 9.50 -5.33 8.67
C CYS A 105 8.46 -5.23 9.80
N LEU A 106 7.48 -6.13 9.86
CA LEU A 106 6.49 -6.16 10.94
C LEU A 106 7.12 -6.51 12.30
N ASP A 107 8.03 -7.47 12.30
CA ASP A 107 8.71 -7.94 13.50
C ASP A 107 9.60 -6.84 14.09
N SER A 108 10.27 -6.04 13.25
CA SER A 108 11.09 -4.89 13.66
C SER A 108 10.27 -3.79 14.35
N LEU A 109 8.97 -3.73 14.07
CA LEU A 109 8.02 -2.78 14.64
C LEU A 109 7.29 -3.34 15.86
N GLY A 110 7.51 -4.60 16.23
CA GLY A 110 6.86 -5.25 17.37
C GLY A 110 5.42 -5.67 17.12
N ILE A 111 4.98 -5.73 15.86
CA ILE A 111 3.60 -6.06 15.48
C ILE A 111 3.47 -7.38 14.71
N GLY A 112 4.58 -8.05 14.45
CA GLY A 112 4.61 -9.31 13.71
C GLY A 112 4.38 -10.54 14.59
N ILE A 113 5.03 -11.66 14.26
CA ILE A 113 4.73 -12.99 14.84
C ILE A 113 5.76 -13.46 15.86
N LYS A 114 6.81 -12.67 16.15
CA LYS A 114 7.78 -13.05 17.19
C LYS A 114 7.12 -13.10 18.58
N PRO A 115 7.67 -13.87 19.54
CA PRO A 115 7.14 -13.95 20.90
C PRO A 115 6.93 -12.56 21.52
N GLY A 116 5.74 -12.34 22.10
CA GLY A 116 5.38 -11.07 22.76
C GLY A 116 4.94 -9.94 21.82
N GLN A 117 4.84 -10.20 20.50
CA GLN A 117 4.34 -9.24 19.52
C GLN A 117 2.83 -9.40 19.24
N ASP A 118 2.28 -8.52 18.40
CA ASP A 118 0.84 -8.42 18.20
C ASP A 118 0.22 -9.61 17.41
N GLY A 119 0.98 -10.30 16.55
CA GLY A 119 0.56 -11.51 15.85
C GLY A 119 0.34 -11.39 14.33
N LEU A 120 0.63 -10.23 13.71
CA LEU A 120 0.37 -10.05 12.27
C LEU A 120 1.31 -10.89 11.41
N ASN A 121 0.72 -11.82 10.65
CA ASN A 121 1.40 -12.74 9.76
C ASN A 121 1.22 -12.31 8.30
N VAL A 122 2.33 -12.01 7.62
CA VAL A 122 2.30 -11.57 6.23
C VAL A 122 1.65 -12.61 5.32
N THR A 123 0.71 -12.11 4.51
CA THR A 123 0.20 -12.80 3.32
C THR A 123 0.77 -12.11 2.09
N THR A 124 1.62 -12.83 1.36
CA THR A 124 2.20 -12.31 0.13
C THR A 124 1.19 -12.27 -1.00
N GLY A 125 1.41 -11.37 -1.95
CA GLY A 125 0.60 -11.28 -3.15
C GLY A 125 1.11 -10.23 -4.12
N VAL A 126 0.48 -10.21 -5.28
CA VAL A 126 0.62 -9.18 -6.29
C VAL A 126 -0.75 -8.71 -6.70
N ALA A 127 -0.88 -7.43 -7.02
CA ALA A 127 -2.12 -6.89 -7.53
C ALA A 127 -1.85 -5.84 -8.60
N VAL A 128 -2.77 -5.75 -9.56
CA VAL A 128 -2.74 -4.77 -10.64
C VAL A 128 -4.06 -4.03 -10.66
N THR A 129 -3.98 -2.71 -10.60
CA THR A 129 -5.13 -1.82 -10.73
C THR A 129 -4.90 -0.87 -11.89
N TRP A 130 -5.75 -0.94 -12.91
CA TRP A 130 -5.78 0.08 -13.96
C TRP A 130 -6.72 1.19 -13.52
N ILE A 131 -6.19 2.38 -13.29
CA ILE A 131 -6.98 3.57 -12.94
C ILE A 131 -7.07 4.55 -14.11
N SER A 132 -8.19 5.24 -14.21
CA SER A 132 -8.48 6.20 -15.28
C SER A 132 -9.14 7.46 -14.76
N ARG A 133 -8.90 8.57 -15.43
CA ARG A 133 -9.66 9.81 -15.22
C ARG A 133 -11.05 9.74 -15.85
N ASN A 134 -11.15 9.03 -16.96
CA ASN A 134 -12.36 8.95 -17.77
C ASN A 134 -13.21 7.77 -17.34
N TYR A 135 -14.52 7.93 -17.46
CA TYR A 135 -15.46 6.83 -17.26
C TYR A 135 -15.35 5.84 -18.43
N HIS A 136 -15.50 4.56 -18.10
CA HIS A 136 -15.62 3.46 -19.06
C HIS A 136 -16.76 2.55 -18.61
N ASP A 137 -17.55 2.01 -19.53
CA ASP A 137 -18.70 1.15 -19.18
C ASP A 137 -18.28 -0.09 -18.38
N GLN A 138 -17.08 -0.61 -18.65
CA GLN A 138 -16.49 -1.73 -17.91
C GLN A 138 -15.80 -1.34 -16.59
N SER A 139 -15.91 -0.08 -16.14
CA SER A 139 -15.31 0.33 -14.87
C SER A 139 -15.88 -0.49 -13.72
N ILE A 140 -15.01 -0.99 -12.85
CA ILE A 140 -15.39 -1.75 -11.67
C ILE A 140 -16.04 -0.82 -10.65
N CYS A 141 -15.39 0.30 -10.36
CA CYS A 141 -15.88 1.30 -9.42
C CYS A 141 -15.28 2.67 -9.69
N GLN A 142 -15.87 3.69 -9.07
CA GLN A 142 -15.31 5.03 -8.99
C GLN A 142 -14.70 5.26 -7.60
N ILE A 143 -13.49 5.79 -7.55
CA ILE A 143 -12.87 6.30 -6.32
C ILE A 143 -13.35 7.74 -6.13
N SER A 144 -14.16 7.96 -5.08
CA SER A 144 -14.73 9.28 -4.77
C SER A 144 -13.97 10.02 -3.68
N SER A 145 -13.29 9.30 -2.78
CA SER A 145 -12.42 9.88 -1.75
C SER A 145 -11.21 8.98 -1.49
N CYS A 146 -10.05 9.60 -1.25
CA CYS A 146 -8.84 8.91 -0.85
C CYS A 146 -8.02 9.84 0.04
N ASP A 147 -7.69 9.38 1.25
CA ASP A 147 -6.90 10.12 2.22
C ASP A 147 -5.99 9.15 3.01
N ILE A 148 -4.85 9.64 3.48
CA ILE A 148 -3.98 8.99 4.47
C ILE A 148 -3.94 9.90 5.68
N LEU A 149 -4.67 9.54 6.73
CA LEU A 149 -4.60 10.25 8.00
C LEU A 149 -3.38 9.78 8.81
N SER A 150 -2.86 10.64 9.68
CA SER A 150 -1.68 10.35 10.48
C SER A 150 -1.89 10.79 11.91
N GLN A 151 -1.58 9.91 12.86
CA GLN A 151 -1.56 10.19 14.28
C GLN A 151 -0.42 11.16 14.60
N ALA A 152 -0.76 12.30 15.21
CA ALA A 152 0.22 13.26 15.72
C ALA A 152 1.03 12.65 16.89
N PRO A 153 2.29 13.08 17.11
CA PRO A 153 3.13 12.61 18.21
C PRO A 153 2.77 13.27 19.55
N SER A 154 1.48 13.38 19.88
CA SER A 154 0.93 13.96 21.10
C SER A 154 0.09 12.94 21.88
N LEU A 155 -0.21 13.23 23.15
CA LEU A 155 -1.11 12.41 23.97
C LEU A 155 -2.53 12.33 23.37
N SER A 156 -2.98 13.39 22.70
CA SER A 156 -4.28 13.44 22.01
C SER A 156 -4.28 12.80 20.63
N GLY A 157 -3.11 12.45 20.07
CA GLY A 157 -2.97 12.15 18.65
C GLY A 157 -3.84 10.98 18.16
N ALA A 158 -4.04 9.95 18.99
CA ALA A 158 -4.93 8.83 18.65
C ALA A 158 -6.41 9.25 18.65
N HIS A 159 -6.82 10.09 19.61
CA HIS A 159 -8.18 10.64 19.67
C HIS A 159 -8.45 11.56 18.47
N ASP A 160 -7.49 12.41 18.11
CA ASP A 160 -7.61 13.33 16.97
C ASP A 160 -7.67 12.57 15.63
N LEU A 161 -6.96 11.43 15.54
CA LEU A 161 -7.07 10.51 14.41
C LEU A 161 -8.48 9.90 14.34
N VAL A 162 -9.03 9.39 15.45
CA VAL A 162 -10.40 8.86 15.49
C VAL A 162 -11.42 9.93 15.09
N LYS A 163 -11.30 11.14 15.63
CA LYS A 163 -12.19 12.26 15.27
C LYS A 163 -12.11 12.57 13.77
N SER A 164 -10.92 12.53 13.19
CA SER A 164 -10.71 12.75 11.76
C SER A 164 -11.32 11.63 10.91
N LEU A 165 -11.16 10.36 11.33
CA LEU A 165 -11.82 9.21 10.70
C LEU A 165 -13.33 9.37 10.70
N LYS A 166 -13.93 9.66 11.86
CA LYS A 166 -15.39 9.89 11.99
C LYS A 166 -15.88 10.97 11.05
N ARG A 167 -15.18 12.10 11.01
CA ARG A 167 -15.52 13.22 10.13
C ARG A 167 -15.45 12.84 8.65
N ILE A 168 -14.40 12.16 8.21
CA ILE A 168 -14.26 11.74 6.81
C ILE A 168 -15.39 10.79 6.42
N MET A 169 -15.68 9.80 7.28
CA MET A 169 -16.74 8.83 7.02
C MET A 169 -18.14 9.48 7.04
N SER A 170 -18.36 10.52 7.84
CA SER A 170 -19.66 11.19 7.98
C SER A 170 -19.95 12.25 6.92
N THR A 171 -18.92 12.90 6.36
CA THR A 171 -19.09 14.02 5.38
C THR A 171 -19.83 13.57 4.11
N ASP A 172 -19.89 12.27 3.88
CA ASP A 172 -20.22 11.67 2.59
C ASP A 172 -21.03 10.37 2.77
N PHE A 173 -21.66 10.21 3.93
CA PHE A 173 -22.38 9.00 4.31
C PHE A 173 -23.78 9.00 3.72
N SER A 174 -24.01 8.17 2.71
CA SER A 174 -25.37 7.79 2.31
C SER A 174 -25.84 6.66 3.23
N GLU A 175 -27.15 6.50 3.45
CA GLU A 175 -27.69 5.35 4.20
C GLU A 175 -27.27 3.98 3.60
N LEU A 176 -26.89 3.97 2.32
CA LEU A 176 -26.37 2.81 1.59
C LEU A 176 -24.86 2.59 1.75
N SER A 177 -24.14 3.49 2.42
CA SER A 177 -22.71 3.35 2.68
C SER A 177 -22.46 2.20 3.65
N ARG A 178 -21.47 1.37 3.34
CA ARG A 178 -20.92 0.38 4.26
C ARG A 178 -19.47 0.72 4.57
N ILE A 179 -19.05 0.45 5.80
CA ILE A 179 -17.66 0.63 6.23
C ILE A 179 -17.07 -0.76 6.43
N VAL A 180 -15.94 -1.04 5.79
CA VAL A 180 -15.13 -2.20 6.11
C VAL A 180 -14.27 -1.86 7.31
N SER A 181 -14.42 -2.66 8.36
CA SER A 181 -13.69 -2.51 9.60
C SER A 181 -12.19 -2.62 9.36
N PHE A 182 -11.44 -1.83 10.11
CA PHE A 182 -9.98 -1.94 10.18
C PHE A 182 -9.51 -2.82 11.35
N ASN A 183 -10.41 -3.65 11.91
CA ASN A 183 -10.04 -4.59 12.96
C ASN A 183 -9.00 -5.59 12.44
N ILE A 184 -7.86 -5.66 13.12
CA ILE A 184 -6.74 -6.55 12.84
C ILE A 184 -6.14 -7.00 14.18
N GLU A 185 -5.29 -8.02 14.15
CA GLU A 185 -4.52 -8.44 15.32
C GLU A 185 -3.41 -7.42 15.65
N SER A 186 -3.81 -6.22 16.09
CA SER A 186 -2.92 -5.20 16.61
C SER A 186 -3.52 -4.49 17.81
N ARG A 187 -2.69 -4.23 18.82
CA ARG A 187 -3.06 -3.43 20.00
C ARG A 187 -3.47 -2.02 19.60
N TRP A 188 -2.81 -1.45 18.58
CA TRP A 188 -3.13 -0.11 18.09
C TRP A 188 -4.52 -0.06 17.44
N ALA A 189 -4.84 -1.05 16.60
CA ALA A 189 -6.16 -1.17 15.98
C ALA A 189 -7.28 -1.28 17.02
N LYS A 190 -7.10 -2.18 18.01
CA LYS A 190 -8.00 -2.34 19.16
C LYS A 190 -8.16 -1.03 19.94
N GLY A 191 -7.07 -0.28 20.12
CA GLY A 191 -7.08 1.04 20.75
C GLY A 191 -7.92 2.07 20.00
N LEU A 192 -7.74 2.18 18.68
CA LEU A 192 -8.52 3.10 17.84
C LEU A 192 -10.02 2.72 17.81
N LEU A 193 -10.34 1.43 17.74
CA LEU A 193 -11.73 0.93 17.72
C LEU A 193 -12.52 1.25 19.00
N LYS A 194 -11.85 1.50 20.13
CA LYS A 194 -12.50 1.97 21.37
C LYS A 194 -13.06 3.39 21.24
N GLY A 195 -12.54 4.19 20.30
CA GLY A 195 -13.06 5.51 20.01
C GLY A 195 -14.40 5.53 19.24
N PHE A 196 -14.90 4.36 18.83
CA PHE A 196 -16.18 4.19 18.14
C PHE A 196 -17.17 3.43 19.03
N SER A 197 -18.41 3.93 19.12
CA SER A 197 -19.49 3.30 19.86
C SER A 197 -19.92 1.98 19.22
N VAL A 198 -20.64 1.16 19.97
CA VAL A 198 -21.23 -0.08 19.44
C VAL A 198 -22.22 0.24 18.30
N THR A 199 -23.03 1.28 18.45
CA THR A 199 -24.00 1.71 17.43
C THR A 199 -23.31 2.19 16.15
N GLU A 200 -22.20 2.93 16.25
CA GLU A 200 -21.43 3.37 15.08
C GLU A 200 -20.86 2.18 14.28
N LYS A 201 -20.56 1.06 14.96
CA LYS A 201 -19.93 -0.13 14.37
C LYS A 201 -20.91 -1.25 14.00
N ALA A 202 -22.20 -1.12 14.33
CA ALA A 202 -23.17 -2.20 14.21
C ALA A 202 -23.25 -2.77 12.78
N ASP A 203 -23.15 -1.89 11.77
CA ASP A 203 -23.25 -2.25 10.35
C ASP A 203 -21.90 -2.31 9.62
N TRP A 204 -20.78 -2.32 10.37
CA TRP A 204 -19.46 -2.44 9.77
C TRP A 204 -19.24 -3.87 9.26
N LEU A 205 -18.72 -3.96 8.04
CA LEU A 205 -18.30 -5.22 7.45
C LEU A 205 -16.99 -5.69 8.11
N PRO A 206 -16.76 -6.99 8.27
CA PRO A 206 -15.53 -7.49 8.87
C PRO A 206 -14.32 -7.19 7.99
N SER A 207 -13.18 -6.96 8.62
CA SER A 207 -11.88 -6.88 7.95
C SER A 207 -11.52 -8.25 7.37
N ILE A 208 -10.83 -8.31 6.23
CA ILE A 208 -10.28 -9.59 5.74
C ILE A 208 -9.08 -10.08 6.58
N GLU A 209 -8.61 -9.26 7.52
CA GLU A 209 -7.41 -9.47 8.35
C GLU A 209 -7.77 -9.78 9.83
N GLU A 210 -9.01 -10.16 10.11
CA GLU A 210 -9.46 -10.42 11.49
C GLU A 210 -8.85 -11.68 12.13
N ASN A 211 -8.20 -12.53 11.34
CA ASN A 211 -7.60 -13.80 11.72
C ASN A 211 -6.06 -13.77 11.78
N GLY A 212 -5.47 -12.59 11.96
CA GLY A 212 -4.02 -12.41 12.06
C GLY A 212 -3.27 -12.40 10.71
N LEU A 213 -3.94 -12.74 9.60
CA LEU A 213 -3.38 -12.54 8.28
C LEU A 213 -3.26 -11.05 7.96
N HIS A 214 -2.15 -10.65 7.33
CA HIS A 214 -1.92 -9.27 6.93
C HIS A 214 -1.62 -9.17 5.43
N TYR A 215 -2.51 -8.49 4.71
CA TYR A 215 -2.44 -8.31 3.25
C TYR A 215 -1.70 -7.03 2.84
N LEU A 216 -1.02 -6.35 3.78
CA LEU A 216 -0.13 -5.23 3.48
C LEU A 216 -0.85 -4.15 2.63
N SER A 217 -0.23 -3.62 1.55
CA SER A 217 -0.88 -2.61 0.70
C SER A 217 -1.94 -3.16 -0.26
N ILE A 218 -2.10 -4.49 -0.31
CA ILE A 218 -3.08 -5.19 -1.14
C ILE A 218 -4.47 -5.23 -0.48
N LYS A 219 -4.55 -5.10 0.85
CA LYS A 219 -5.80 -5.14 1.61
C LYS A 219 -6.98 -4.40 0.93
N PRO A 220 -6.88 -3.09 0.58
CA PRO A 220 -8.02 -2.38 0.01
C PRO A 220 -8.52 -3.02 -1.29
N LEU A 221 -7.63 -3.60 -2.09
CA LEU A 221 -7.97 -4.26 -3.35
C LEU A 221 -8.71 -5.58 -3.13
N ALA A 222 -8.23 -6.38 -2.18
CA ALA A 222 -8.90 -7.62 -1.80
C ALA A 222 -10.30 -7.35 -1.21
N GLU A 223 -10.46 -6.28 -0.43
CA GLU A 223 -11.75 -5.88 0.13
C GLU A 223 -12.71 -5.30 -0.94
N ILE A 224 -12.21 -4.56 -1.93
CA ILE A 224 -13.00 -4.17 -3.12
C ILE A 224 -13.52 -5.42 -3.84
N ARG A 225 -12.67 -6.41 -4.11
CA ARG A 225 -13.10 -7.66 -4.76
C ARG A 225 -14.13 -8.41 -3.92
N LYS A 226 -13.90 -8.56 -2.61
CA LYS A 226 -14.79 -9.31 -1.72
C LYS A 226 -16.15 -8.63 -1.54
N TYR A 227 -16.16 -7.34 -1.25
CA TYR A 227 -17.36 -6.63 -0.82
C TYR A 227 -18.01 -5.85 -1.95
N PHE A 228 -17.25 -5.05 -2.70
CA PHE A 228 -17.83 -4.24 -3.76
C PHE A 228 -18.26 -5.10 -4.95
N VAL A 229 -17.35 -5.94 -5.47
CA VAL A 229 -17.64 -6.83 -6.61
C VAL A 229 -18.43 -8.06 -6.16
N GLY A 230 -17.95 -8.78 -5.13
CA GLY A 230 -18.56 -10.05 -4.72
C GLY A 230 -19.92 -9.92 -4.04
N ARG A 231 -20.24 -8.78 -3.43
CA ARG A 231 -21.53 -8.54 -2.77
C ARG A 231 -22.35 -7.38 -3.36
N ASN A 232 -21.88 -6.79 -4.45
CA ASN A 232 -22.56 -5.71 -5.17
C ASN A 232 -22.93 -4.48 -4.30
N PHE A 233 -22.11 -4.16 -3.29
CA PHE A 233 -22.31 -2.91 -2.53
C PHE A 233 -22.10 -1.70 -3.44
N LYS A 234 -22.94 -0.67 -3.28
CA LYS A 234 -22.93 0.51 -4.16
C LYS A 234 -22.02 1.63 -3.66
N ASN A 235 -21.69 1.63 -2.37
CA ASN A 235 -20.88 2.64 -1.71
C ASN A 235 -20.14 1.99 -0.52
N LEU A 236 -18.81 2.00 -0.57
CA LEU A 236 -17.97 1.28 0.37
C LEU A 236 -16.81 2.18 0.84
N TRP A 237 -16.71 2.35 2.16
CA TRP A 237 -15.54 2.88 2.83
C TRP A 237 -14.62 1.73 3.23
N LEU A 238 -13.34 1.86 2.87
CA LEU A 238 -12.28 0.91 3.16
C LEU A 238 -11.27 1.63 4.04
N ILE A 239 -11.00 1.08 5.23
CA ILE A 239 -10.05 1.66 6.17
C ILE A 239 -8.84 0.73 6.31
N THR A 240 -7.66 1.25 5.99
CA THR A 240 -6.40 0.50 6.05
C THR A 240 -5.48 1.10 7.10
N LEU A 241 -5.00 0.30 8.04
CA LEU A 241 -4.00 0.75 8.99
C LEU A 241 -2.60 0.54 8.43
N GLY A 242 -1.78 1.59 8.45
CA GLY A 242 -0.39 1.59 8.03
C GLY A 242 0.56 1.90 9.18
N GLY A 243 1.78 1.37 9.06
CA GLY A 243 2.86 1.64 10.00
C GLY A 243 3.14 3.14 10.20
N GLY A 244 3.71 3.47 11.37
CA GLY A 244 3.98 4.85 11.77
C GLY A 244 2.74 5.65 12.20
N GLY A 245 1.62 4.98 12.46
CA GLY A 245 0.39 5.60 12.96
C GLY A 245 -0.48 6.20 11.85
N ARG A 246 -0.59 5.52 10.70
CA ARG A 246 -1.34 6.00 9.53
C ARG A 246 -2.64 5.24 9.32
N ALA A 247 -3.70 5.94 8.92
CA ALA A 247 -4.96 5.32 8.52
C ALA A 247 -5.36 5.79 7.12
N GLY A 248 -5.30 4.89 6.15
CA GLY A 248 -5.83 5.08 4.81
C GLY A 248 -7.36 5.02 4.83
N CYS A 249 -8.00 5.98 4.18
CA CYS A 249 -9.44 6.07 4.01
C CYS A 249 -9.73 6.13 2.52
N LEU A 250 -10.35 5.08 1.98
CA LEU A 250 -10.73 5.01 0.57
C LEU A 250 -12.24 4.82 0.46
N LYS A 251 -12.91 5.70 -0.28
CA LYS A 251 -14.32 5.55 -0.64
C LYS A 251 -14.43 5.15 -2.10
N VAL A 252 -15.05 4.01 -2.35
CA VAL A 252 -15.43 3.57 -3.69
C VAL A 252 -16.95 3.55 -3.82
N VAL A 253 -17.43 3.98 -4.98
CA VAL A 253 -18.85 4.06 -5.31
C VAL A 253 -19.11 3.43 -6.67
N SER A 254 -20.37 3.15 -6.97
CA SER A 254 -20.78 2.71 -8.30
C SER A 254 -20.34 3.72 -9.35
N PRO A 255 -19.75 3.25 -10.47
CA PRO A 255 -19.20 4.16 -11.45
C PRO A 255 -20.34 4.84 -12.21
N THR A 256 -20.30 6.17 -12.28
CA THR A 256 -21.27 6.98 -13.03
C THR A 256 -20.54 8.03 -13.85
N ALA A 257 -20.93 8.26 -15.10
CA ALA A 257 -20.24 9.17 -16.01
C ALA A 257 -20.12 10.61 -15.46
N ASP A 258 -21.14 11.09 -14.74
CA ASP A 258 -21.30 12.51 -14.38
C ASP A 258 -20.65 12.91 -13.04
N GLN A 259 -20.13 11.97 -12.23
CA GLN A 259 -19.61 12.26 -10.89
C GLN A 259 -18.07 12.30 -10.81
N GLY A 260 -17.39 12.29 -11.95
CA GLY A 260 -16.05 11.68 -12.12
C GLY A 260 -14.81 12.33 -11.49
N LYS A 261 -14.89 13.29 -10.57
CA LYS A 261 -13.68 13.93 -10.01
C LYS A 261 -13.41 13.50 -8.57
N LEU A 262 -12.29 12.81 -8.37
CA LEU A 262 -11.71 12.64 -7.05
C LEU A 262 -11.41 14.04 -6.51
N LEU A 263 -11.90 14.34 -5.31
CA LEU A 263 -11.66 15.63 -4.69
C LEU A 263 -10.15 15.86 -4.50
N SER A 264 -9.67 17.04 -4.91
CA SER A 264 -8.25 17.39 -4.73
C SER A 264 -7.87 17.37 -3.26
N ARG A 265 -6.69 16.81 -2.97
CA ARG A 265 -6.10 16.77 -1.63
C ARG A 265 -4.77 17.50 -1.62
N LEU A 266 -4.41 18.10 -0.49
CA LEU A 266 -3.02 18.44 -0.24
C LEU A 266 -2.26 17.12 -0.06
N VAL A 267 -1.18 16.95 -0.82
CA VAL A 267 -0.33 15.75 -0.79
C VAL A 267 1.09 16.20 -0.47
N HIS A 268 1.69 15.59 0.55
CA HIS A 268 3.07 15.86 0.92
C HIS A 268 3.95 14.75 0.36
N THR A 269 4.73 15.06 -0.65
CA THR A 269 5.68 14.13 -1.26
C THR A 269 7.06 14.39 -0.72
N GLU A 270 7.70 13.37 -0.16
CA GLU A 270 9.13 13.40 0.10
C GLU A 270 9.83 12.52 -0.94
N THR A 271 10.73 13.15 -1.68
CA THR A 271 11.59 12.46 -2.65
C THR A 271 12.82 11.92 -1.93
N LEU A 272 13.12 10.65 -2.13
CA LEU A 272 14.21 9.92 -1.48
C LEU A 272 15.06 9.22 -2.53
N SER A 273 16.36 9.09 -2.28
CA SER A 273 17.26 8.26 -3.08
C SER A 273 16.84 6.79 -2.96
N LEU A 274 16.60 6.13 -4.10
CA LEU A 274 16.29 4.71 -4.13
C LEU A 274 17.52 3.88 -3.77
N GLU A 275 18.70 4.29 -4.25
CA GLU A 275 19.98 3.63 -4.06
C GLU A 275 20.40 3.66 -2.58
N ASP A 276 20.23 4.80 -1.91
CA ASP A 276 20.55 4.92 -0.47
C ASP A 276 19.62 4.02 0.35
N ALA A 277 18.32 4.08 0.07
CA ALA A 277 17.35 3.24 0.75
C ALA A 277 17.60 1.74 0.50
N TYR A 278 18.02 1.39 -0.71
CA TYR A 278 18.40 0.03 -1.06
C TYR A 278 19.63 -0.42 -0.26
N SER A 279 20.67 0.43 -0.18
CA SER A 279 21.88 0.13 0.61
C SER A 279 21.55 -0.04 2.08
N ASP A 280 20.72 0.85 2.66
CA ASP A 280 20.28 0.77 4.07
C ASP A 280 19.67 -0.61 4.38
N PHE A 281 18.78 -1.13 3.51
CA PHE A 281 18.17 -2.45 3.69
C PHE A 281 19.17 -3.60 3.45
N SER A 282 20.02 -3.48 2.43
CA SER A 282 21.05 -4.49 2.12
C SER A 282 22.06 -4.64 3.27
N GLU A 283 22.47 -3.54 3.90
CA GLU A 283 23.37 -3.55 5.05
C GLU A 283 22.71 -4.16 6.28
N ALA A 284 21.45 -3.81 6.56
CA ALA A 284 20.68 -4.45 7.62
C ALA A 284 20.61 -5.97 7.43
N GLN A 285 20.39 -6.45 6.20
CA GLN A 285 20.36 -7.88 5.92
C GLN A 285 21.73 -8.54 6.15
N HIS A 286 22.82 -7.91 5.70
CA HIS A 286 24.17 -8.44 5.87
C HIS A 286 24.54 -8.67 7.35
N ILE A 287 24.11 -7.76 8.23
CA ILE A 287 24.29 -7.90 9.70
C ILE A 287 23.62 -9.18 10.22
N GLY A 288 22.41 -9.49 9.73
CA GLY A 288 21.70 -10.71 10.10
C GLY A 288 22.39 -11.96 9.55
N ASP A 289 22.55 -12.02 8.22
CA ASP A 289 22.97 -13.23 7.51
C ASP A 289 24.44 -13.60 7.77
N THR A 290 25.33 -12.61 7.88
CA THR A 290 26.79 -12.83 7.99
C THR A 290 27.30 -12.72 9.42
N LEU A 291 26.77 -11.76 10.19
CA LEU A 291 27.28 -11.49 11.55
C LEU A 291 26.46 -12.21 12.64
N GLY A 292 25.30 -12.77 12.32
CA GLY A 292 24.45 -13.50 13.27
C GLY A 292 23.91 -12.63 14.40
N GLN A 293 23.83 -11.30 14.20
CA GLN A 293 23.40 -10.33 15.20
C GLN A 293 21.90 -10.02 15.08
N ASP A 294 21.31 -9.41 16.12
CA ASP A 294 19.95 -8.88 16.03
C ASP A 294 19.90 -7.70 15.05
N TYR A 295 19.44 -7.97 13.84
CA TYR A 295 19.41 -7.00 12.73
C TYR A 295 18.06 -6.27 12.59
N LEU A 296 17.03 -6.68 13.33
CA LEU A 296 15.71 -6.03 13.26
C LEU A 296 15.74 -4.53 13.61
N PRO A 297 16.56 -4.04 14.56
CA PRO A 297 16.71 -2.60 14.78
C PRO A 297 17.20 -1.85 13.53
N HIS A 298 18.08 -2.47 12.73
CA HIS A 298 18.59 -1.89 11.48
C HIS A 298 17.52 -1.86 10.39
N VAL A 299 16.72 -2.93 10.27
CA VAL A 299 15.52 -2.94 9.39
C VAL A 299 14.56 -1.81 9.76
N ARG A 300 14.33 -1.59 11.06
CA ARG A 300 13.48 -0.51 11.54
C ARG A 300 14.00 0.89 11.20
N GLU A 301 15.32 1.10 11.27
CA GLU A 301 15.94 2.38 10.94
C GLU A 301 15.95 2.68 9.43
N ALA A 302 16.06 1.63 8.59
CA ALA A 302 15.94 1.72 7.14
C ALA A 302 14.52 2.15 6.71
N LEU A 303 13.48 1.63 7.39
CA LEU A 303 12.08 2.01 7.15
C LEU A 303 11.85 3.51 7.36
N ARG A 304 11.20 4.18 6.38
CA ARG A 304 10.94 5.62 6.42
C ARG A 304 9.66 5.94 7.17
N TYR A 305 8.58 5.20 6.89
CA TYR A 305 7.27 5.48 7.49
C TYR A 305 7.23 5.52 9.03
N PRO A 306 8.00 4.75 9.82
CA PRO A 306 7.92 4.79 11.28
C PRO A 306 8.51 6.07 11.90
N LYS A 307 9.35 6.81 11.16
CA LYS A 307 10.14 7.92 11.71
C LYS A 307 9.25 9.03 12.24
N ARG A 308 9.54 9.48 13.48
CA ARG A 308 8.71 10.44 14.23
C ARG A 308 8.46 11.75 13.46
N LYS A 309 9.41 12.20 12.63
CA LYS A 309 9.29 13.43 11.82
C LYS A 309 8.11 13.43 10.85
N TYR A 310 7.56 12.26 10.52
CA TYR A 310 6.42 12.14 9.60
C TYR A 310 5.07 11.97 10.30
N ARG A 311 5.05 11.86 11.63
CA ARG A 311 3.79 11.76 12.39
C ARG A 311 3.02 13.08 12.34
N GLY A 312 1.70 12.99 12.24
CA GLY A 312 0.80 14.13 12.12
C GLY A 312 0.74 14.76 10.72
N ARG A 313 1.49 14.25 9.74
CA ARG A 313 1.42 14.72 8.34
C ARG A 313 0.41 13.87 7.56
N HIS A 314 -0.78 14.40 7.36
CA HIS A 314 -1.79 13.75 6.51
C HIS A 314 -1.33 13.71 5.05
N ASN A 315 -1.72 12.69 4.30
CA ASN A 315 -1.37 12.51 2.88
C ASN A 315 0.15 12.58 2.60
N GLN A 316 0.96 12.14 3.58
CA GLN A 316 2.39 11.96 3.40
C GLN A 316 2.65 10.71 2.56
N ILE A 317 3.33 10.91 1.42
CA ILE A 317 3.81 9.86 0.53
C ILE A 317 5.33 9.95 0.40
N PHE A 318 5.95 8.81 0.18
CA PHE A 318 7.38 8.69 -0.12
C PHE A 318 7.52 8.30 -1.59
N HIS A 319 8.40 8.98 -2.30
CA HIS A 319 8.73 8.70 -3.68
C HIS A 319 10.22 8.42 -3.77
N TRP A 320 10.58 7.17 -4.03
CA TRP A 320 11.97 6.81 -4.23
C TRP A 320 12.32 6.95 -5.70
N VAL A 321 13.39 7.68 -5.98
CA VAL A 321 13.87 7.99 -7.32
C VAL A 321 15.27 7.45 -7.49
N LEU A 322 15.54 6.93 -8.69
CA LEU A 322 16.91 6.69 -9.13
C LEU A 322 17.56 8.05 -9.39
N ASN A 323 18.73 8.29 -8.80
CA ASN A 323 19.45 9.54 -8.99
C ASN A 323 20.16 9.56 -10.36
N SER A 324 20.70 8.40 -10.76
CA SER A 324 21.29 8.18 -12.07
C SER A 324 21.22 6.68 -12.42
N GLY A 325 20.93 6.39 -13.69
CA GLY A 325 20.86 5.00 -14.19
C GLY A 325 19.43 4.50 -14.44
N SER A 326 19.32 3.20 -14.62
CA SER A 326 18.07 2.46 -14.90
C SER A 326 17.77 1.48 -13.78
N TRP A 327 16.57 0.91 -13.74
CA TRP A 327 16.25 -0.14 -12.77
C TRP A 327 17.20 -1.33 -12.85
N ARG A 328 17.74 -1.61 -14.04
CA ARG A 328 18.74 -2.67 -14.25
C ARG A 328 20.06 -2.40 -13.52
N SER A 329 20.46 -1.14 -13.30
CA SER A 329 21.72 -0.83 -12.60
C SER A 329 21.69 -1.26 -11.12
N LEU A 330 20.50 -1.39 -10.51
CA LEU A 330 20.37 -1.95 -9.17
C LEU A 330 20.80 -3.42 -9.09
N LEU A 331 20.63 -4.19 -10.17
CA LEU A 331 21.08 -5.59 -10.26
C LEU A 331 22.61 -5.68 -10.34
N GLU A 332 23.24 -4.78 -11.09
CA GLU A 332 24.70 -4.76 -11.24
C GLU A 332 25.39 -4.45 -9.89
N ASN A 333 24.79 -3.57 -9.10
CA ASN A 333 25.24 -3.24 -7.74
C ASN A 333 25.04 -4.38 -6.73
N GLN A 334 24.09 -5.30 -6.96
CA GLN A 334 23.95 -6.53 -6.17
C GLN A 334 25.10 -7.51 -6.44
N GLY A 335 25.58 -7.60 -7.68
CA GLY A 335 26.67 -8.50 -8.06
C GLY A 335 28.06 -8.03 -7.61
N ALA A 336 28.30 -6.72 -7.61
CA ALA A 336 29.62 -6.15 -7.32
C ALA A 336 30.05 -6.20 -5.84
N LYS A 337 29.12 -6.34 -4.89
CA LYS A 337 29.43 -6.43 -3.44
C LYS A 337 29.76 -7.85 -2.96
N HIS A 338 29.70 -8.86 -3.83
CA HIS A 338 29.98 -10.27 -3.51
C HIS A 338 31.14 -10.88 -4.31
N GLY A 339 31.95 -10.05 -4.99
CA GLY A 339 33.13 -10.45 -5.78
C GLY A 339 34.45 -10.23 -5.05
#